data_AF-A0A3S0U743-F1
#
_entry.id   AF-A0A3S0U743-F1
#
_cell.length_a   1.000
_cell.length_b   1.000
_cell.length_c   1.000
_cell.angle_alpha   90.00
_cell.angle_beta   90.00
_cell.angle_gamma   90.00
#
_symmetry.space_group_name_H-M   'P 1'
#
loop_
_entity.id
_entity.type
_entity.pdbx_description
1 polymer ?
#
loop_
_entity_poly.entity_id
_entity_poly.type
_entity_poly.pdbx_seq_one_letter_code
_entity_poly.pdbx_strand_id
1 'polypeptide(L)'
;MGVIELDNIPEYIKKNSKLTNFVNKLLTLITNYYDINDNIEFMVLGDGATWIKNMAKFIQEYFPKNKVHYTIDKFHLTSRFKKLYPYQSKNKENRETYHKTVDYFYNGKYEELLQCLESSTSFIKESKMKLLKDTIRLIKNNEEGVKNQTLWNNIGCHIEGDISHYCKGIF
;
A
#
# COMPACT_ATOMS: atom_id res chain seq x y z
N MET A 1 -22.56 4.73 5.63
CA MET A 1 -21.33 4.86 4.82
C MET A 1 -21.24 6.32 4.41
N GLY A 2 -20.20 7.04 4.81
CA GLY A 2 -20.01 8.45 4.46
C GLY A 2 -18.76 8.60 3.59
N VAL A 3 -18.89 9.30 2.47
CA VAL A 3 -17.78 9.79 1.64
C VAL A 3 -17.56 11.25 2.02
N ILE A 4 -16.31 11.67 2.20
CA ILE A 4 -15.94 13.04 2.61
C ILE A 4 -15.14 13.69 1.48
N GLU A 5 -15.61 14.85 1.00
CA GLU A 5 -14.95 15.70 0.00
C GLU A 5 -14.02 16.73 0.69
N LEU A 6 -12.86 17.01 0.08
CA LEU A 6 -11.75 17.81 0.65
C LEU A 6 -11.64 19.22 0.04
N ASP A 7 -12.75 19.85 -0.31
CA ASP A 7 -12.75 21.18 -0.92
C ASP A 7 -12.98 22.25 0.16
N ASN A 8 -11.90 22.77 0.76
CA ASN A 8 -11.75 24.12 1.33
C ASN A 8 -10.57 24.19 2.34
N ILE A 9 -9.34 24.35 1.84
CA ILE A 9 -8.14 24.53 2.70
C ILE A 9 -7.39 25.83 2.38
N PRO A 10 -7.21 26.76 3.34
CA PRO A 10 -6.45 28.00 3.16
C PRO A 10 -4.96 27.81 2.83
N GLU A 11 -4.40 28.75 2.06
CA GLU A 11 -3.10 28.67 1.38
C GLU A 11 -1.86 28.58 2.29
N TYR A 12 -1.91 29.09 3.52
CA TYR A 12 -0.74 29.25 4.40
C TYR A 12 -0.20 27.92 4.99
N ILE A 13 -0.84 26.80 4.69
CA ILE A 13 -0.55 25.45 5.21
C ILE A 13 0.54 24.72 4.40
N LYS A 14 1.19 25.38 3.43
CA LYS A 14 1.93 24.77 2.32
C LYS A 14 3.48 24.86 2.33
N LYS A 15 4.26 24.22 3.25
CA LYS A 15 5.61 23.61 2.94
C LYS A 15 6.30 23.06 4.21
N ASN A 16 6.72 21.79 4.20
CA ASN A 16 7.10 20.92 5.34
C ASN A 16 6.03 20.71 6.42
N SER A 17 5.19 21.71 6.65
CA SER A 17 3.95 21.64 7.40
C SER A 17 2.83 20.85 6.70
N LYS A 18 2.92 20.59 5.38
CA LYS A 18 1.82 19.97 4.59
C LYS A 18 1.43 18.57 5.05
N LEU A 19 2.39 17.69 5.29
CA LEU A 19 2.11 16.30 5.68
C LEU A 19 1.57 16.26 7.11
N THR A 20 2.25 16.92 8.05
CA THR A 20 1.77 17.03 9.44
C THR A 20 0.40 17.68 9.50
N ASN A 21 0.13 18.73 8.72
CA ASN A 21 -1.19 19.36 8.65
C ASN A 21 -2.24 18.45 8.01
N PHE A 22 -1.89 17.69 6.98
CA PHE A 22 -2.78 16.69 6.40
C PHE A 22 -3.11 15.59 7.41
N VAL A 23 -2.09 15.04 8.08
CA VAL A 23 -2.25 14.01 9.11
C VAL A 23 -3.06 14.54 10.29
N ASN A 24 -2.79 15.75 10.78
CA ASN A 24 -3.58 16.38 11.85
C ASN A 24 -5.05 16.56 11.45
N LYS A 25 -5.32 17.00 10.21
CA LYS A 25 -6.70 17.09 9.70
C LYS A 25 -7.37 15.73 9.62
N LEU A 26 -6.67 14.71 9.14
CA LEU A 26 -7.17 13.34 9.11
C LEU A 26 -7.50 12.84 10.52
N LEU A 27 -6.60 13.07 11.49
CA LEU A 27 -6.81 12.70 12.89
C LEU A 27 -8.02 13.42 13.48
N THR A 28 -8.15 14.74 13.26
CA THR A 28 -9.33 15.50 13.69
C THR A 28 -10.62 14.97 13.08
N LEU A 29 -10.62 14.59 11.79
CA LEU A 29 -11.78 13.98 11.15
C LEU A 29 -12.10 12.62 11.79
N ILE A 30 -11.09 11.78 12.02
CA ILE A 30 -11.27 10.48 12.68
C ILE A 30 -11.91 10.68 14.06
N THR A 31 -11.37 11.57 14.89
CA THR A 31 -11.86 11.79 16.26
C THR A 31 -13.23 12.45 16.34
N ASN A 32 -13.58 13.28 15.34
CA ASN A 32 -14.86 13.99 15.35
C ASN A 32 -16.03 13.14 14.84
N TYR A 33 -15.75 12.16 13.98
CA TYR A 33 -16.78 11.37 13.31
C TYR A 33 -16.86 9.92 13.78
N TYR A 34 -15.84 9.42 14.47
CA TYR A 34 -15.80 8.05 14.97
C TYR A 34 -15.52 8.03 16.47
N ASP A 35 -16.24 7.16 17.19
CA ASP A 35 -16.01 6.90 18.61
C ASP A 35 -14.79 5.98 18.78
N ILE A 36 -13.60 6.58 18.75
CA ILE A 36 -12.35 5.86 18.89
C ILE A 36 -12.10 5.54 20.36
N ASN A 37 -12.21 4.26 20.71
CA ASN A 37 -11.77 3.71 21.99
C ASN A 37 -10.56 2.77 21.81
N ASP A 38 -9.96 2.35 22.91
CA ASP A 38 -8.72 1.54 22.92
C ASP A 38 -8.86 0.17 22.21
N ASN A 39 -10.08 -0.31 21.92
CA ASN A 39 -10.33 -1.58 21.22
C ASN A 39 -10.34 -1.45 19.68
N ILE A 40 -10.27 -0.22 19.14
CA ILE A 40 -10.24 0.01 17.70
C ILE A 40 -8.83 -0.27 17.15
N GLU A 41 -8.74 -0.98 16.03
CA GLU A 41 -7.48 -1.15 15.30
C GLU A 41 -7.50 -0.34 13.99
N PHE A 42 -6.42 0.36 13.70
CA PHE A 42 -6.24 1.12 12.47
C PHE A 42 -5.51 0.28 11.42
N MET A 43 -5.95 0.35 10.17
CA MET A 43 -5.26 -0.25 9.02
C MET A 43 -4.93 0.86 8.02
N VAL A 44 -3.64 1.09 7.78
CA VAL A 44 -3.15 2.06 6.80
C VAL A 44 -2.71 1.33 5.54
N LEU A 45 -3.41 1.56 4.43
CA LEU A 45 -3.11 0.95 3.13
C LEU A 45 -2.42 1.97 2.22
N GLY A 46 -1.38 1.56 1.48
CA GLY A 46 -0.74 2.44 0.50
C GLY A 46 0.19 1.75 -0.48
N ASP A 47 0.71 2.50 -1.43
CA ASP A 47 1.53 2.00 -2.56
C ASP A 47 2.97 1.57 -2.17
N GLY A 48 3.33 1.65 -0.89
CA GLY A 48 4.67 1.34 -0.40
C GLY A 48 5.58 2.56 -0.23
N ALA A 49 5.08 3.77 -0.47
CA ALA A 49 5.84 5.00 -0.26
C ALA A 49 6.16 5.24 1.23
N THR A 50 7.38 5.71 1.49
CA THR A 50 7.90 5.93 2.85
C THR A 50 7.01 6.88 3.67
N TRP A 51 6.41 7.89 3.05
CA TRP A 51 5.56 8.85 3.76
C TRP A 51 4.26 8.22 4.30
N ILE A 52 3.72 7.18 3.65
CA ILE A 52 2.52 6.46 4.12
C ILE A 52 2.87 5.63 5.36
N LYS A 53 4.03 4.98 5.37
CA LYS A 53 4.52 4.29 6.58
C LYS A 53 4.73 5.24 7.73
N ASN A 54 5.30 6.41 7.46
CA ASN A 54 5.48 7.42 8.50
C ASN A 54 4.13 7.90 9.04
N MET A 55 3.10 8.00 8.19
CA MET A 55 1.74 8.29 8.64
C MET A 55 1.20 7.23 9.60
N ALA A 56 1.42 5.93 9.35
CA ALA A 56 1.05 4.87 10.30
C ALA A 56 1.74 5.06 11.66
N LYS A 57 3.03 5.44 11.67
CA LYS A 57 3.74 5.77 12.91
C LYS A 57 3.14 6.97 13.64
N PHE A 58 2.81 8.05 12.92
CA PHE A 58 2.15 9.22 13.52
C PHE A 58 0.78 8.89 14.11
N ILE A 59 -0.02 8.05 13.44
CA ILE A 59 -1.31 7.58 13.98
C ILE A 59 -1.07 6.76 15.25
N GLN A 60 -0.04 5.91 15.28
CA GLN A 60 0.32 5.12 16.45
C GLN A 60 0.77 5.98 17.65
N GLU A 61 1.51 7.06 17.39
CA GLU A 61 1.92 8.03 18.42
C GLU A 61 0.71 8.80 18.97
N TYR A 62 -0.26 9.14 18.11
CA TYR A 62 -1.48 9.85 18.52
C TYR A 62 -2.47 8.96 19.28
N PHE A 63 -2.57 7.68 18.91
CA PHE A 63 -3.42 6.68 19.55
C PHE A 63 -2.58 5.55 20.17
N PRO A 64 -1.84 5.81 21.26
CA PRO A 64 -0.79 4.91 21.77
C PRO A 64 -1.30 3.56 22.29
N LYS A 65 -2.60 3.46 22.59
CA LYS A 65 -3.22 2.23 23.09
C LYS A 65 -3.88 1.39 21.99
N ASN A 66 -4.14 1.99 20.83
CA ASN A 66 -4.70 1.32 19.68
C ASN A 66 -3.59 0.60 18.91
N LYS A 67 -3.94 -0.48 18.21
CA LYS A 67 -3.02 -1.10 17.24
C LYS A 67 -3.14 -0.39 15.91
N VAL A 68 -2.01 0.00 15.33
CA VAL A 68 -1.94 0.57 13.98
C VAL A 68 -1.13 -0.35 13.10
N HIS A 69 -1.78 -0.89 12.07
CA HIS A 69 -1.17 -1.77 11.08
C HIS A 69 -0.91 -1.00 9.79
N TYR A 70 0.16 -1.37 9.10
CA TYR A 70 0.44 -0.90 7.75
C TYR A 70 0.38 -2.07 6.76
N THR A 71 -0.19 -1.86 5.58
CA THR A 71 -0.19 -2.85 4.49
C THR A 71 0.00 -2.21 3.11
N ILE A 72 0.59 -2.97 2.18
CA ILE A 72 0.72 -2.53 0.79
C ILE A 72 -0.60 -2.75 0.06
N ASP A 73 -1.02 -1.79 -0.74
CA ASP A 73 -2.15 -1.95 -1.62
C ASP A 73 -1.97 -3.12 -2.62
N LYS A 74 -3.04 -3.90 -2.78
CA LYS A 74 -3.07 -5.05 -3.66
C LYS A 74 -2.96 -4.67 -5.13
N PHE A 75 -3.59 -3.57 -5.54
CA PHE A 75 -3.62 -3.18 -6.95
C PHE A 75 -2.22 -2.81 -7.48
N HIS A 76 -1.49 -1.95 -6.77
CA HIS A 76 -0.18 -1.46 -7.20
C HIS A 76 0.82 -2.60 -7.35
N LEU A 77 0.89 -3.50 -6.36
CA LEU A 77 1.87 -4.59 -6.39
C LEU A 77 1.49 -5.67 -7.42
N THR A 78 0.21 -6.02 -7.54
CA THR A 78 -0.24 -6.96 -8.59
C THR A 78 -0.06 -6.39 -10.01
N SER A 79 -0.24 -5.08 -10.20
CA SER A 79 0.06 -4.39 -11.46
C SER A 79 1.55 -4.50 -11.84
N ARG A 80 2.46 -4.38 -10.86
CA ARG A 80 3.89 -4.64 -11.07
C ARG A 80 4.15 -6.10 -11.45
N PHE A 81 3.51 -7.07 -10.80
CA PHE A 81 3.65 -8.49 -11.15
C PHE A 81 3.16 -8.78 -12.57
N LYS A 82 2.02 -8.21 -12.99
CA LYS A 82 1.52 -8.32 -14.38
C LYS A 82 2.54 -7.78 -15.39
N LYS A 83 3.20 -6.67 -15.05
CA LYS A 83 4.26 -6.07 -15.88
C LYS A 83 5.53 -6.91 -15.88
N LEU A 84 5.89 -7.59 -14.79
CA LEU A 84 7.04 -8.51 -14.75
C LEU A 84 6.81 -9.75 -15.62
N TYR A 85 5.62 -10.34 -15.55
CA TYR A 85 5.28 -11.62 -16.16
C TYR A 85 4.19 -11.47 -17.24
N PRO A 86 4.49 -10.92 -18.42
CA PRO A 86 3.48 -10.54 -19.42
C PRO A 86 2.95 -11.76 -20.19
N TYR A 87 1.85 -11.56 -20.93
CA TYR A 87 1.31 -12.56 -21.87
C TYR A 87 1.01 -13.91 -21.20
N GLN A 88 0.45 -13.89 -19.99
CA GLN A 88 0.17 -15.09 -19.19
C GLN A 88 -0.73 -16.10 -19.92
N SER A 89 -1.58 -15.65 -20.84
CA SER A 89 -2.38 -16.56 -21.67
C SER A 89 -1.56 -17.38 -22.68
N LYS A 90 -0.39 -16.87 -23.11
CA LYS A 90 0.45 -17.48 -24.15
C LYS A 90 1.78 -18.04 -23.62
N ASN A 91 2.19 -17.65 -22.41
CA ASN A 91 3.43 -18.11 -21.79
C ASN A 91 3.13 -18.78 -20.43
N LYS A 92 3.34 -20.11 -20.37
CA LYS A 92 3.06 -20.94 -19.19
C LYS A 92 3.94 -20.57 -17.99
N GLU A 93 5.24 -20.34 -18.19
CA GLU A 93 6.19 -19.97 -17.12
C GLU A 93 5.81 -18.63 -16.48
N ASN A 94 5.48 -17.63 -17.31
CA ASN A 94 4.99 -16.33 -16.81
C ASN A 94 3.66 -16.48 -16.08
N ARG A 95 2.73 -17.31 -16.57
CA ARG A 95 1.44 -17.54 -15.93
C ARG A 95 1.60 -18.14 -14.54
N GLU A 96 2.34 -19.24 -14.46
CA GLU A 96 2.56 -19.96 -13.21
C GLU A 96 3.30 -19.11 -12.19
N THR A 97 4.35 -18.39 -12.63
CA THR A 97 5.09 -17.49 -11.74
C THR A 97 4.20 -16.34 -11.27
N TYR A 98 3.46 -15.69 -12.16
CA TYR A 98 2.51 -14.63 -11.80
C TYR A 98 1.52 -15.09 -10.73
N HIS A 99 0.88 -16.26 -10.92
CA HIS A 99 -0.08 -16.76 -9.95
C HIS A 99 0.57 -17.09 -8.60
N LYS A 100 1.77 -17.69 -8.59
CA LYS A 100 2.53 -17.92 -7.36
C LYS A 100 2.88 -16.62 -6.64
N THR A 101 3.38 -15.62 -7.37
CA THR A 101 3.73 -14.32 -6.79
C THR A 101 2.51 -13.62 -6.19
N VAL A 102 1.35 -13.66 -6.87
CA VAL A 102 0.10 -13.12 -6.34
C VAL A 102 -0.38 -13.88 -5.11
N ASP A 103 -0.35 -15.22 -5.14
CA ASP A 103 -0.73 -16.07 -4.02
C ASP A 103 0.13 -15.78 -2.79
N TYR A 104 1.45 -15.77 -2.94
CA TYR A 104 2.37 -15.50 -1.83
C TYR A 104 2.15 -14.13 -1.23
N PHE A 105 1.94 -13.11 -2.07
CA PHE A 105 1.61 -11.78 -1.60
C PHE A 105 0.27 -11.75 -0.84
N TYR A 106 -0.81 -12.30 -1.40
CA TYR A 106 -2.15 -12.24 -0.78
C TYR A 106 -2.22 -13.03 0.54
N ASN A 107 -1.39 -14.05 0.68
CA ASN A 107 -1.29 -14.86 1.89
C ASN A 107 -0.17 -14.42 2.85
N GLY A 108 0.43 -13.26 2.63
CA GLY A 108 1.47 -12.70 3.52
C GLY A 108 2.76 -13.53 3.63
N LYS A 109 3.02 -14.40 2.64
CA LYS A 109 4.20 -15.27 2.54
C LYS A 109 5.40 -14.49 2.01
N TYR A 110 5.96 -13.62 2.86
CA TYR A 110 7.01 -12.68 2.48
C TYR A 110 8.27 -13.36 1.93
N GLU A 111 8.77 -14.40 2.59
CA GLU A 111 10.01 -15.08 2.19
C GLU A 111 9.83 -15.80 0.85
N GLU A 112 8.72 -16.51 0.67
CA GLU A 112 8.40 -17.21 -0.56
C GLU A 112 8.15 -16.24 -1.72
N LEU A 113 7.50 -15.10 -1.45
CA LEU A 113 7.34 -14.01 -2.41
C LEU A 113 8.70 -13.49 -2.86
N LEU A 114 9.60 -13.20 -1.91
CA LEU A 114 10.92 -12.66 -2.20
C LEU A 114 11.76 -13.67 -2.99
N GLN A 115 11.79 -14.93 -2.55
CA GLN A 115 12.51 -16.00 -3.24
C GLN A 115 11.98 -16.23 -4.67
N CYS A 116 10.66 -16.15 -4.87
CA CYS A 116 10.03 -16.28 -6.18
C CYS A 116 10.50 -15.19 -7.15
N LEU A 117 10.59 -13.93 -6.68
CA LEU A 117 11.09 -12.81 -7.47
C LEU A 117 12.59 -12.93 -7.76
N GLU A 118 13.39 -13.30 -6.77
CA GLU A 118 14.84 -13.47 -6.94
C GLU A 118 15.15 -14.61 -7.93
N SER A 119 14.42 -15.73 -7.87
CA SER A 119 14.54 -16.86 -8.80
C SER A 119 14.13 -16.49 -10.24
N SER A 120 13.26 -15.50 -10.40
CA SER A 120 12.83 -14.99 -11.71
C SER A 120 13.97 -14.35 -12.53
N THR A 121 15.10 -13.98 -11.89
CA THR A 121 16.27 -13.43 -12.58
C THR A 121 16.82 -14.35 -13.68
N SER A 122 16.60 -15.66 -13.56
CA SER A 122 17.09 -16.68 -14.49
C SER A 122 16.39 -16.69 -15.86
N PHE A 123 15.13 -16.26 -15.92
CA PHE A 123 14.32 -16.34 -17.15
C PHE A 123 13.65 -15.02 -17.54
N ILE A 124 13.68 -14.00 -16.66
CA ILE A 124 13.07 -12.72 -16.96
C ILE A 124 13.83 -12.01 -18.08
N LYS A 125 13.10 -11.35 -18.98
CA LYS A 125 13.71 -10.54 -20.05
C LYS A 125 14.59 -9.44 -19.45
N GLU A 126 15.76 -9.22 -20.04
CA GLU A 126 16.71 -8.19 -19.62
C GLU A 126 16.07 -6.79 -19.51
N SER A 127 15.20 -6.44 -20.45
CA SER A 127 14.44 -5.18 -20.46
C SER A 127 13.55 -4.97 -19.22
N LYS A 128 13.28 -6.02 -18.44
CA LYS A 128 12.49 -5.98 -17.19
C LYS A 128 13.35 -6.12 -15.94
N MET A 129 14.66 -6.32 -16.08
CA MET A 129 15.55 -6.53 -14.93
C MET A 129 15.52 -5.34 -13.96
N LYS A 130 15.45 -4.11 -14.49
CA LYS A 130 15.27 -2.91 -13.64
C LYS A 130 13.96 -2.96 -12.84
N LEU A 131 12.84 -3.29 -13.49
CA LEU A 131 11.54 -3.42 -12.84
C LEU A 131 11.56 -4.52 -11.75
N LEU A 132 12.26 -5.64 -12.01
CA LEU A 132 12.40 -6.72 -11.04
C LEU A 132 13.16 -6.25 -9.80
N LYS A 133 14.34 -5.65 -9.99
CA LYS A 133 15.15 -5.09 -8.90
C LYS A 133 14.38 -4.05 -8.09
N ASP A 134 13.66 -3.15 -8.77
CA ASP A 134 12.84 -2.13 -8.11
C ASP A 134 11.66 -2.74 -7.33
N THR A 135 11.08 -3.84 -7.81
CA THR A 135 10.00 -4.57 -7.13
C THR A 135 10.52 -5.34 -5.91
N ILE A 136 11.65 -6.01 -6.03
CA ILE A 136 12.34 -6.67 -4.90
C ILE A 136 12.67 -5.64 -3.81
N ARG A 137 13.26 -4.50 -4.18
CA ARG A 137 13.56 -3.42 -3.23
C ARG A 137 12.29 -2.89 -2.56
N LEU A 138 11.21 -2.70 -3.32
CA LEU A 138 9.93 -2.27 -2.75
C LEU A 138 9.45 -3.26 -1.70
N ILE A 139 9.46 -4.56 -2.00
CA ILE A 139 9.01 -5.61 -1.08
C ILE A 139 9.89 -5.68 0.16
N LYS A 140 11.23 -5.68 0.01
CA LYS A 140 12.18 -5.66 1.15
C LYS A 140 11.93 -4.47 2.07
N ASN A 141 11.69 -3.29 1.49
CA ASN A 141 11.41 -2.09 2.29
C ASN A 141 10.06 -2.16 3.00
N ASN A 142 9.14 -3.02 2.58
CA ASN A 142 7.75 -3.10 3.03
C ASN A 142 7.39 -4.49 3.58
N GLU A 143 8.34 -5.19 4.21
CA GLU A 143 8.14 -6.55 4.74
C GLU A 143 6.87 -6.67 5.59
N GLU A 144 6.71 -5.79 6.58
CA GLU A 144 5.53 -5.76 7.45
C GLU A 144 4.24 -5.62 6.63
N GLY A 145 4.25 -4.76 5.61
CA GLY A 145 3.08 -4.54 4.77
C GLY A 145 2.71 -5.72 3.88
N VAL A 146 3.66 -6.60 3.58
CA VAL A 146 3.39 -7.90 2.94
C VAL A 146 2.85 -8.90 3.96
N LYS A 147 3.49 -9.04 5.12
CA LYS A 147 3.06 -9.99 6.17
C LYS A 147 1.63 -9.68 6.65
N ASN A 148 1.27 -8.40 6.73
CA ASN A 148 -0.04 -7.94 7.18
C ASN A 148 -1.19 -8.18 6.18
N GLN A 149 -0.94 -8.80 5.02
CA GLN A 149 -1.98 -9.04 4.02
C GLN A 149 -3.12 -9.94 4.53
N THR A 150 -2.84 -10.82 5.48
CA THR A 150 -3.79 -11.78 6.06
C THR A 150 -4.48 -11.27 7.33
N LEU A 151 -4.19 -10.04 7.78
CA LEU A 151 -4.86 -9.46 8.93
C LEU A 151 -6.37 -9.33 8.66
N TRP A 152 -7.17 -9.63 9.67
CA TRP A 152 -8.63 -9.69 9.58
C TRP A 152 -9.27 -8.35 9.15
N ASN A 153 -8.63 -7.23 9.50
CA ASN A 153 -9.05 -5.87 9.17
C ASN A 153 -8.45 -5.35 7.84
N ASN A 154 -7.68 -6.18 7.12
CA ASN A 154 -7.25 -5.85 5.75
C ASN A 154 -8.36 -6.16 4.75
N ILE A 155 -9.29 -5.23 4.60
CA ILE A 155 -10.40 -5.33 3.63
C ILE A 155 -9.97 -5.05 2.18
N GLY A 156 -8.69 -4.73 1.94
CA GLY A 156 -8.20 -4.27 0.65
C GLY A 156 -8.50 -2.79 0.38
N CYS A 157 -7.76 -2.20 -0.56
CA CYS A 157 -7.92 -0.81 -0.96
C CYS A 157 -8.44 -0.76 -2.41
N HIS A 158 -9.67 -0.28 -2.62
CA HIS A 158 -10.26 -0.09 -3.96
C HIS A 158 -10.25 1.39 -4.40
N ILE A 159 -9.56 2.24 -3.64
CA ILE A 159 -9.62 3.70 -3.65
C ILE A 159 -9.07 4.36 -4.93
N GLU A 160 -8.44 3.62 -5.85
CA GLU A 160 -7.82 4.24 -7.03
C GLU A 160 -8.87 4.92 -7.95
N GLY A 161 -10.11 4.41 -8.00
CA GLY A 161 -11.23 5.09 -8.67
C GLY A 161 -11.61 6.38 -7.95
N ASP A 162 -11.90 6.29 -6.66
CA ASP A 162 -12.52 7.37 -5.89
C ASP A 162 -11.54 8.48 -5.48
N ILE A 163 -10.23 8.23 -5.34
CA ILE A 163 -9.27 9.32 -5.07
C ILE A 163 -8.70 9.91 -6.36
N SER A 164 -8.55 9.15 -7.45
CA SER A 164 -8.01 9.72 -8.69
C SER A 164 -8.96 10.71 -9.36
N HIS A 165 -10.27 10.52 -9.20
CA HIS A 165 -11.28 11.48 -9.66
C HIS A 165 -11.26 12.78 -8.84
N TYR A 166 -10.98 12.72 -7.53
CA TYR A 166 -11.04 13.88 -6.64
C TYR A 166 -9.69 14.59 -6.46
N CYS A 167 -8.58 13.86 -6.40
CA CYS A 167 -7.25 14.44 -6.17
C CYS A 167 -6.52 14.88 -7.45
N LYS A 168 -6.98 14.50 -8.66
CA LYS A 168 -6.43 15.06 -9.92
C LYS A 168 -6.66 16.57 -10.06
N GLY A 169 -7.60 17.14 -9.33
CA GLY A 169 -7.85 18.59 -9.30
C GLY A 169 -7.04 19.36 -8.25
N ILE A 170 -6.30 18.68 -7.37
CA ILE A 170 -5.69 19.28 -6.18
C ILE A 170 -4.15 19.39 -6.29
N PHE A 171 -3.54 18.80 -7.31
CA PHE A 171 -2.10 18.89 -7.59
C PHE A 171 -1.79 19.45 -8.98
#